data_AF-A0A845QNN3-F1
#
_entry.id   AF-A0A845QNN3-F1
#
_cell.length_a   1.000
_cell.length_b   1.000
_cell.length_c   1.000
_cell.angle_alpha   90.00
_cell.angle_beta   90.00
_cell.angle_gamma   90.00
#
_symmetry.space_group_name_H-M   'P 1'
#
loop_
_entity.id
_entity.type
_entity.pdbx_description
1 polymer ?
#
loop_
_entity_poly.entity_id
_entity_poly.type
_entity_poly.pdbx_seq_one_letter_code
_entity_poly.pdbx_strand_id
1 'polypeptide(L)'
;QLRQLTDYNWPGNIRELENIATYYQTLSALPPQITEQNSTTTVRLSNASLNLAILKAISEHTQLTHGIGRASLVQTLKTSGIRLSDGKLREFLGDLSQQGFIEVGKGRHGTKITEKGLARLTQDTKE
;
A
#
# COMPACT_ATOMS: atom_id res chain seq x y z
N GLN A 1 16.78 -5.86 20.95
CA GLN A 1 15.38 -6.23 20.64
C GLN A 1 14.37 -5.34 21.37
N LEU A 2 14.37 -5.22 22.71
CA LEU A 2 13.41 -4.35 23.44
C LEU A 2 13.39 -2.88 23.00
N ARG A 3 14.56 -2.26 22.76
CA ARG A 3 14.64 -0.88 22.23
C ARG A 3 13.95 -0.73 20.87
N GLN A 4 13.98 -1.75 20.02
CA GLN A 4 13.35 -1.69 18.71
C GLN A 4 11.83 -1.68 18.80
N LEU A 5 11.24 -2.24 19.88
CA LEU A 5 9.80 -2.21 20.12
C LEU A 5 9.34 -0.87 20.72
N THR A 6 10.18 -0.22 21.53
CA THR A 6 9.88 1.11 22.09
C THR A 6 10.02 2.22 21.07
N ASP A 7 10.97 2.07 20.15
CA ASP A 7 11.26 3.06 19.12
C ASP A 7 10.38 2.86 17.86
N TYR A 8 9.69 1.72 17.77
CA TYR A 8 8.79 1.41 16.66
C TYR A 8 7.58 2.34 16.67
N ASN A 9 7.36 3.03 15.55
CA ASN A 9 6.16 3.84 15.40
C ASN A 9 4.93 2.97 15.11
N TRP A 10 4.33 2.46 16.18
CA TRP A 10 3.18 1.55 16.14
C TRP A 10 2.02 2.14 15.31
N PRO A 11 1.48 1.40 14.33
CA PRO A 11 0.45 1.90 13.42
C PRO A 11 -0.95 1.98 14.03
N GLY A 12 -1.10 1.74 15.35
CA GLY A 12 -2.31 2.08 16.10
C GLY A 12 -3.37 0.98 16.26
N ASN A 13 -3.01 -0.31 16.15
CA ASN A 13 -3.93 -1.43 16.35
C ASN A 13 -3.33 -2.48 17.28
N ILE A 14 -4.02 -2.82 18.38
CA ILE A 14 -3.55 -3.81 19.36
C ILE A 14 -3.27 -5.18 18.73
N ARG A 15 -3.98 -5.54 17.65
CA ARG A 15 -3.73 -6.79 16.93
C ARG A 15 -2.34 -6.85 16.29
N GLU A 16 -1.73 -5.70 16.00
CA GLU A 16 -0.36 -5.71 15.48
C GLU A 16 0.66 -6.08 16.55
N LEU A 17 0.43 -5.63 17.79
CA LEU A 17 1.22 -6.07 18.93
C LEU A 17 1.07 -7.58 19.16
N GLU A 18 -0.17 -8.08 19.10
CA GLU A 18 -0.46 -9.52 19.22
C GLU A 18 0.24 -10.35 18.13
N ASN A 19 0.19 -9.89 16.88
CA ASN A 19 0.85 -10.56 15.75
C ASN A 19 2.38 -10.58 15.93
N ILE A 20 2.97 -9.48 16.40
CA ILE A 20 4.41 -9.38 16.66
C ILE A 20 4.83 -10.28 17.82
N ALA A 21 4.06 -10.31 18.91
CA ALA A 21 4.30 -11.20 20.04
C ALA A 21 4.22 -12.67 19.62
N THR A 22 3.22 -13.02 18.82
CA THR A 22 3.05 -14.37 18.26
C THR A 22 4.21 -14.76 17.36
N TYR A 23 4.65 -13.85 16.49
CA TYR A 23 5.81 -14.05 15.62
C TYR A 23 7.08 -14.32 16.43
N TYR A 24 7.35 -13.50 17.45
CA TYR A 24 8.52 -13.65 18.31
C TYR A 24 8.47 -14.96 19.11
N GLN A 25 7.32 -15.34 19.65
CA GLN A 25 7.17 -16.63 20.32
C GLN A 25 7.47 -17.82 19.40
N THR A 26 7.06 -17.73 18.13
CA THR A 26 7.20 -18.82 17.15
C THR A 26 8.63 -18.94 16.61
N LEU A 27 9.27 -17.80 16.32
CA LEU A 27 10.52 -17.74 15.56
C LEU A 27 11.71 -17.23 16.39
N SER A 28 11.48 -16.86 17.66
CA SER A 28 12.48 -16.26 18.56
C SER A 28 13.24 -15.06 17.96
N ALA A 29 12.59 -14.37 17.03
CA ALA A 29 13.14 -13.24 16.28
C ALA A 29 12.08 -12.17 16.07
N LEU A 30 12.49 -10.91 15.95
CA LEU A 30 11.57 -9.83 15.59
C LEU A 30 11.31 -9.83 14.08
N PRO A 31 10.09 -9.48 13.64
CA PRO A 31 9.78 -9.34 12.23
C PRO A 31 10.65 -8.27 11.54
N PRO A 32 11.01 -8.47 10.24
CA PRO A 32 11.80 -7.51 9.45
C PRO A 32 11.25 -6.08 9.49
N GLN A 33 9.94 -5.94 9.58
CA GLN A 33 9.23 -4.67 9.62
C GLN A 33 9.67 -3.78 10.80
N ILE A 34 10.04 -4.38 11.93
CA ILE A 34 10.51 -3.67 13.14
C ILE A 34 12.01 -3.39 13.04
N THR A 35 12.77 -4.32 12.48
CA THR A 35 14.23 -4.20 12.37
C THR A 35 14.69 -3.25 11.27
N GLU A 36 13.89 -3.07 10.22
CA GLU A 36 14.23 -2.28 9.02
C GLU A 36 13.54 -0.91 8.96
N GLN A 37 13.18 -0.31 10.11
CA GLN A 37 12.66 1.07 10.15
C GLN A 37 13.77 2.09 9.85
N ASN A 38 14.34 2.04 8.64
CA ASN A 38 15.28 3.05 8.18
C ASN A 38 14.52 4.34 7.85
N SER A 39 14.99 5.42 8.47
CA SER A 39 14.63 6.81 8.22
C SER A 39 14.71 7.11 6.73
N THR A 40 13.56 7.14 6.07
CA THR A 40 13.47 7.54 4.66
C THR A 40 12.99 8.98 4.61
N THR A 41 13.78 9.85 3.98
CA THR A 41 13.37 11.21 3.62
C THR A 41 12.05 11.15 2.87
N THR A 42 10.96 11.55 3.53
CA THR A 42 9.62 11.51 2.94
C THR A 42 9.48 12.65 1.94
N VAL A 43 9.56 12.35 0.65
CA VAL A 43 9.15 13.29 -0.39
C VAL A 43 7.63 13.45 -0.28
N ARG A 44 7.15 14.66 0.00
CA ARG A 44 5.72 14.97 -0.01
C ARG A 44 5.25 15.08 -1.45
N LEU A 45 4.62 14.02 -1.96
CA LEU A 45 3.93 14.04 -3.24
C LEU A 45 2.59 14.78 -3.12
N SER A 46 2.18 15.44 -4.20
CA SER A 46 0.83 15.97 -4.34
C SER A 46 -0.20 14.83 -4.39
N ASN A 47 -1.46 15.10 -4.03
CA ASN A 47 -2.52 14.10 -4.13
C ASN A 47 -2.73 13.61 -5.58
N ALA A 48 -2.52 14.47 -6.59
CA ALA A 48 -2.59 14.08 -7.99
C ALA A 48 -1.48 13.09 -8.36
N SER A 49 -0.24 13.36 -7.95
CA SER A 49 0.89 12.47 -8.16
C SER A 49 0.73 11.14 -7.43
N LEU A 50 0.13 11.14 -6.23
CA LEU A 50 -0.21 9.92 -5.50
C LEU A 50 -1.27 9.09 -6.22
N ASN A 51 -2.33 9.73 -6.72
CA ASN A 51 -3.38 9.04 -7.50
C ASN A 51 -2.80 8.33 -8.72
N LEU A 52 -1.92 8.99 -9.46
CA LEU A 52 -1.24 8.41 -10.61
C LEU A 52 -0.33 7.25 -10.21
N ALA A 53 0.45 7.40 -9.14
CA ALA A 53 1.31 6.33 -8.65
C ALA A 53 0.50 5.10 -8.21
N ILE A 54 -0.63 5.31 -7.55
CA ILE A 54 -1.55 4.23 -7.15
C ILE A 54 -2.15 3.56 -8.38
N LEU A 55 -2.67 4.32 -9.34
CA LEU A 55 -3.21 3.78 -10.59
C LEU A 55 -2.16 2.98 -11.36
N LYS A 56 -0.94 3.51 -11.49
CA LYS A 56 0.18 2.83 -12.14
C LYS A 56 0.51 1.52 -11.45
N ALA A 57 0.64 1.52 -10.12
CA ALA A 57 0.92 0.32 -9.35
C ALA A 57 -0.17 -0.75 -9.51
N ILE A 58 -1.45 -0.34 -9.54
CA ILE A 58 -2.57 -1.25 -9.82
C ILE A 58 -2.49 -1.79 -11.24
N SER A 59 -2.20 -0.96 -12.24
CA SER A 59 -2.11 -1.39 -13.63
C SER A 59 -1.01 -2.43 -13.87
N GLU A 60 0.16 -2.23 -13.27
CA GLU A 60 1.32 -3.12 -13.42
C GLU A 60 1.11 -4.49 -12.77
N HIS A 61 0.18 -4.58 -11.81
CA HIS A 61 -0.07 -5.79 -11.02
C HIS A 61 -1.49 -6.34 -11.21
N THR A 62 -2.27 -5.77 -12.14
CA THR A 62 -3.57 -6.33 -12.52
C THR A 62 -3.34 -7.46 -13.52
N GLN A 63 -3.82 -8.66 -13.19
CA GLN A 63 -3.87 -9.79 -14.12
C GLN A 63 -5.31 -10.09 -14.53
N LEU A 64 -5.47 -10.86 -15.61
CA LEU A 64 -6.78 -11.23 -16.16
C LEU A 64 -7.72 -11.83 -15.08
N THR A 65 -7.17 -12.64 -14.18
CA THR A 65 -7.96 -13.37 -13.18
C THR A 65 -7.98 -12.71 -11.79
N HIS A 66 -6.92 -12.00 -11.39
CA HIS A 66 -6.80 -11.44 -10.02
C HIS A 66 -6.27 -10.00 -10.01
N GLY A 67 -6.81 -9.19 -9.11
CA GLY A 67 -6.33 -7.83 -8.86
C GLY A 67 -5.27 -7.79 -7.76
N ILE A 68 -4.66 -6.62 -7.57
CA ILE A 68 -3.66 -6.43 -6.51
C ILE A 68 -4.33 -6.34 -5.13
N GLY A 69 -3.80 -7.08 -4.16
CA GLY A 69 -4.23 -7.00 -2.76
C GLY A 69 -3.66 -5.76 -2.08
N ARG A 70 -4.36 -5.23 -1.06
CA ARG A 70 -3.95 -4.02 -0.33
C ARG A 70 -2.54 -4.10 0.26
N ALA A 71 -2.19 -5.22 0.88
CA ALA A 71 -0.86 -5.42 1.46
C ALA A 71 0.24 -5.37 0.39
N SER A 72 0.02 -6.04 -0.74
CA SER A 72 0.92 -5.98 -1.89
C SER A 72 1.00 -4.56 -2.46
N LEU A 73 -0.11 -3.85 -2.58
CA LEU A 73 -0.15 -2.47 -3.09
C LEU A 73 0.65 -1.51 -2.19
N VAL A 74 0.48 -1.61 -0.86
CA VAL A 74 1.30 -0.84 0.10
C VAL A 74 2.78 -1.15 -0.07
N GLN A 75 3.13 -2.43 -0.24
CA GLN A 75 4.52 -2.83 -0.42
C GLN A 75 5.10 -2.32 -1.74
N THR A 76 4.36 -2.40 -2.85
CA THR A 76 4.78 -1.87 -4.15
C THR A 76 5.02 -0.36 -4.07
N LEU A 77 4.10 0.40 -3.45
CA LEU A 77 4.27 1.84 -3.23
C LEU A 77 5.50 2.14 -2.36
N LYS A 78 5.72 1.35 -1.30
CA LYS A 78 6.87 1.49 -0.42
C LYS A 78 8.20 1.27 -1.16
N THR A 79 8.28 0.25 -2.02
CA THR A 79 9.45 -0.02 -2.87
C THR A 79 9.70 1.12 -3.86
N SER A 80 8.64 1.77 -4.35
CA SER A 80 8.72 2.99 -5.17
C SER A 80 9.00 4.27 -4.37
N GLY A 81 9.35 4.16 -3.09
CA GLY A 81 9.67 5.29 -2.21
C GLY A 81 8.45 6.04 -1.64
N ILE A 82 7.23 5.55 -1.90
CA ILE A 82 5.98 6.17 -1.47
C ILE A 82 5.48 5.50 -0.20
N ARG A 83 5.59 6.19 0.94
CA ARG A 83 5.00 5.73 2.21
C ARG A 83 3.60 6.30 2.37
N LEU A 84 2.61 5.41 2.37
CA LEU A 84 1.20 5.74 2.55
C LEU A 84 0.62 4.90 3.70
N SER A 85 -0.16 5.52 4.59
CA SER A 85 -0.88 4.78 5.62
C SER A 85 -2.04 3.99 5.00
N ASP A 86 -2.43 2.86 5.61
CA ASP A 86 -3.57 2.05 5.12
C ASP A 86 -4.87 2.87 5.05
N GLY A 87 -5.10 3.74 6.04
CA GLY A 87 -6.27 4.63 6.06
C GLY A 87 -6.29 5.58 4.86
N LYS A 88 -5.14 6.20 4.55
CA LYS A 88 -5.04 7.12 3.41
C LYS A 88 -5.09 6.40 2.07
N LEU A 89 -4.55 5.18 2.00
CA LEU A 89 -4.73 4.32 0.83
C LEU A 89 -6.21 4.01 0.58
N ARG A 90 -6.99 3.71 1.63
CA ARG A 90 -8.43 3.45 1.49
C ARG A 90 -9.20 4.67 0.99
N GLU A 91 -8.84 5.87 1.45
CA GLU A 91 -9.42 7.12 0.96
C GLU A 91 -9.19 7.26 -0.55
N PHE A 92 -7.94 7.16 -1.01
CA PHE A 92 -7.61 7.23 -2.43
C PHE A 92 -8.28 6.12 -3.27
N LEU A 93 -8.32 4.89 -2.77
CA LEU A 93 -9.02 3.79 -3.46
C LEU A 93 -10.53 4.05 -3.54
N GLY A 94 -11.13 4.67 -2.52
CA GLY A 94 -12.53 5.12 -2.54
C GLY A 94 -12.76 6.14 -3.64
N ASP A 95 -11.94 7.19 -3.69
CA ASP A 95 -12.03 8.27 -4.67
C ASP A 95 -11.85 7.76 -6.11
N LEU A 96 -10.84 6.90 -6.33
CA LEU A 96 -10.56 6.32 -7.65
C LEU A 96 -11.67 5.37 -8.10
N SER A 97 -12.28 4.64 -7.17
CA SER A 97 -13.41 3.75 -7.46
C SER A 97 -14.67 4.57 -7.81
N GLN A 98 -14.94 5.64 -7.07
CA GLN A 98 -16.06 6.55 -7.35
C GLN A 98 -15.93 7.22 -8.73
N GLN A 99 -14.70 7.53 -9.13
CA GLN A 99 -14.41 8.08 -10.47
C GLN A 99 -14.47 7.03 -11.59
N GLY A 100 -14.60 5.74 -11.24
CA GLY A 100 -14.69 4.62 -12.18
C GLY A 100 -13.35 4.21 -12.79
N PHE A 101 -12.23 4.60 -12.18
CA PHE A 101 -10.89 4.23 -12.67
C PHE A 101 -10.43 2.85 -12.18
N ILE A 102 -11.01 2.36 -11.09
CA ILE A 102 -10.70 1.04 -10.52
C ILE A 102 -11.96 0.33 -10.06
N GLU A 103 -11.87 -1.00 -9.99
CA GLU A 103 -12.86 -1.89 -9.40
C GLU A 103 -12.28 -2.56 -8.16
N VAL A 104 -12.92 -2.37 -7.01
CA VAL A 104 -12.51 -2.98 -5.74
C VAL A 104 -13.33 -4.25 -5.51
N GLY A 105 -12.71 -5.41 -5.73
CA GLY A 105 -13.35 -6.70 -5.55
C GLY A 105 -13.62 -7.01 -4.08
N LYS A 106 -14.75 -7.66 -3.79
CA LYS A 106 -15.09 -8.11 -2.43
C LYS A 106 -14.18 -9.27 -2.00
N GLY A 107 -13.70 -9.26 -0.76
CA GLY A 107 -12.90 -10.36 -0.21
C GLY A 107 -11.47 -10.42 -0.79
N ARG A 108 -11.09 -11.57 -1.37
CA ARG A 108 -9.71 -11.86 -1.84
C ARG A 108 -9.47 -11.54 -3.32
N HIS A 109 -10.41 -10.90 -4.00
CA HIS A 109 -10.31 -10.62 -5.44
C HIS A 109 -9.35 -9.47 -5.79
N GLY A 110 -9.03 -8.62 -4.80
CA GLY A 110 -8.11 -7.50 -4.96
C GLY A 110 -8.74 -6.32 -5.72
N THR A 111 -7.88 -5.38 -6.11
CA THR A 111 -8.26 -4.17 -6.86
C THR A 111 -7.78 -4.30 -8.30
N LYS A 112 -8.65 -4.01 -9.27
CA LYS A 112 -8.35 -4.05 -10.71
C LYS A 112 -8.50 -2.67 -11.33
N ILE A 113 -7.66 -2.36 -12.32
CA ILE A 113 -7.84 -1.13 -13.11
C ILE A 113 -8.93 -1.32 -14.17
N THR A 114 -9.72 -0.28 -14.42
CA THR A 114 -10.70 -0.27 -15.52
C THR A 114 -10.08 0.29 -16.79
N GLU A 115 -10.75 0.12 -17.93
CA GLU A 115 -10.33 0.75 -19.19
C GLU A 115 -10.23 2.28 -19.07
N LYS A 116 -11.15 2.91 -18.33
CA LYS A 116 -11.15 4.35 -18.04
C LYS A 116 -9.91 4.76 -17.23
N GLY A 117 -9.52 3.95 -16.24
CA GLY A 117 -8.30 4.17 -15.46
C GLY A 117 -7.04 4.07 -16.31
N LEU A 118 -6.99 3.10 -17.23
CA LEU A 118 -5.89 2.91 -18.16
C LEU A 118 -5.76 4.09 -19.14
N ALA A 119 -6.89 4.60 -19.66
CA ALA A 119 -6.91 5.81 -20.49
C ALA A 119 -6.38 7.04 -19.73
N ARG A 120 -6.72 7.19 -18.44
CA ARG A 120 -6.19 8.30 -17.62
C ARG A 120 -4.67 8.22 -17.46
N LEU A 121 -4.11 7.02 -17.28
CA LEU A 121 -2.65 6.84 -17.19
C LEU A 121 -1.93 7.22 -18.48
N THR A 122 -2.52 6.94 -19.65
CA THR A 122 -1.88 7.24 -20.94
C THR A 122 -1.99 8.70 -21.37
N GLN A 123 -2.97 9.44 -20.84
CA GLN A 123 -3.12 10.88 -21.08
C GLN A 123 -2.02 11.71 -20.41
N ASP A 124 -1.61 11.35 -19.19
CA ASP A 124 -0.57 12.06 -18.45
C ASP A 124 0.86 11.81 -18.98
N THR A 125 1.11 10.69 -19.66
CA THR A 125 2.45 10.40 -20.25
C THR A 125 2.72 11.20 -21.53
N LYS A 126 1.73 11.95 -22.04
CA LYS A 126 1.81 12.73 -23.28
C LYS A 126 2.06 14.24 -23.07
N GLU A 127 2.18 14.69 -21.83
CA GLU A 127 2.65 16.04 -21.46
C GLU A 127 4.10 16.00 -20.96
#